data_AF-A0A2V8H2Q1-F1
#
_entry.id   AF-A0A2V8H2Q1-F1
#
_cell.length_a   1.000
_cell.length_b   1.000
_cell.length_c   1.000
_cell.angle_alpha   90.00
_cell.angle_beta   90.00
_cell.angle_gamma   90.00
#
_symmetry.space_group_name_H-M   'P 1'
#
loop_
_entity.id
_entity.type
_entity.pdbx_description
1 polymer ?
#
loop_
_entity_poly.entity_id
_entity_poly.type
_entity_poly.pdbx_seq_one_letter_code
_entity_poly.pdbx_strand_id
1 'polypeptide(L)'
;MFTRRILIDEKAIPHSHPVLTVGYGDHDNDNLLLSNFVHEQLHWWLVAHQQATDAAIIELRQLFPGMPVGGADGAQDEQSSYLHLIVNYLEYQGDKVLLGDQKAADVMAFWKDDHYRVIYKTMLDSEDAIGRVVAKHGLNCCSSR
;
A
#
# COMPACT_ATOMS: atom_id res chain seq x y z
N MET A 1 -7.02 -8.32 11.85
CA MET A 1 -5.67 -7.85 12.22
C MET A 1 -4.68 -8.96 12.01
N PHE A 2 -3.59 -8.68 11.30
CA PHE A 2 -2.56 -9.67 10.95
C PHE A 2 -1.38 -9.68 11.95
N THR A 3 -1.22 -8.61 12.73
CA THR A 3 -0.38 -8.56 13.94
C THR A 3 -1.21 -8.51 15.22
N ARG A 4 -0.59 -8.89 16.35
CA ARG A 4 -1.14 -8.73 17.72
C ARG A 4 -0.45 -7.62 18.52
N ARG A 5 0.57 -6.97 17.96
CA ARG A 5 1.35 -5.89 18.59
C ARG A 5 1.47 -4.72 17.64
N ILE A 6 1.11 -3.54 18.13
CA ILE A 6 1.17 -2.27 17.41
C ILE A 6 1.95 -1.32 18.30
N LEU A 7 2.96 -0.67 17.72
CA LEU A 7 3.66 0.46 18.31
C LEU A 7 3.13 1.73 17.64
N ILE A 8 2.75 2.73 18.43
CA ILE A 8 2.44 4.07 17.93
C ILE A 8 3.60 4.95 18.38
N ASP A 9 4.31 5.53 17.42
CA ASP A 9 5.48 6.36 17.69
C ASP A 9 5.36 7.64 16.84
N GLU A 10 5.35 8.79 17.50
CA GLU A 10 5.17 10.09 16.86
C GLU A 10 6.25 10.39 15.81
N LYS A 11 7.47 9.85 15.97
CA LYS A 11 8.65 10.22 15.16
C LYS A 11 9.18 9.10 14.29
N ALA A 12 8.62 7.90 14.41
CA ALA A 12 9.07 6.77 13.61
C ALA A 12 8.60 6.89 12.17
N ILE A 13 9.47 6.50 11.24
CA ILE A 13 9.03 6.16 9.89
C ILE A 13 8.14 4.90 10.02
N PRO A 14 6.90 4.92 9.50
CA PRO A 14 6.03 3.76 9.51
C PRO A 14 6.72 2.53 8.93
N HIS A 15 6.52 1.38 9.58
CA HIS A 15 7.05 0.11 9.09
C HIS A 15 6.34 -1.09 9.71
N SER A 16 6.30 -2.18 8.96
CA SER A 16 5.60 -3.39 9.36
C SER A 16 6.43 -4.32 10.24
N HIS A 17 7.76 -4.29 10.11
CA HIS A 17 8.68 -5.25 10.73
C HIS A 17 9.75 -4.57 11.59
N PRO A 18 10.10 -5.13 12.77
CA PRO A 18 9.62 -6.39 13.37
C PRO A 18 8.29 -6.25 14.14
N VAL A 19 7.84 -5.02 14.39
CA VAL A 19 6.54 -4.69 14.99
C VAL A 19 5.89 -3.67 14.07
N LEU A 20 4.56 -3.76 13.92
CA LEU A 20 3.80 -2.77 13.19
C LEU A 20 3.91 -1.43 13.91
N THR A 21 4.68 -0.51 13.34
CA THR A 21 4.91 0.82 13.89
C THR A 21 4.17 1.82 13.02
N VAL A 22 3.22 2.52 13.64
CA VAL A 22 2.50 3.61 13.01
C VAL A 22 3.18 4.92 13.42
N GLY A 23 3.76 5.61 12.45
CA GLY A 23 4.19 6.99 12.59
C GLY A 23 2.97 7.90 12.68
N TYR A 24 2.83 8.72 13.73
CA TYR A 24 1.73 9.70 13.83
C TYR A 24 2.12 11.07 13.25
N GLY A 25 3.40 11.50 13.35
CA GLY A 25 3.88 12.77 12.78
C GLY A 25 3.05 14.02 13.17
N ASP A 26 3.28 15.14 12.50
CA ASP A 26 2.53 16.41 12.68
C ASP A 26 1.11 16.37 12.08
N HIS A 27 0.63 15.20 11.63
CA HIS A 27 -0.63 15.08 10.92
C HIS A 27 -1.76 14.82 11.92
N ASP A 28 -2.42 15.90 12.34
CA ASP A 28 -3.67 15.89 13.11
C ASP A 28 -4.86 15.45 12.22
N ASN A 29 -4.72 14.29 11.55
CA ASN A 29 -5.68 13.73 10.61
C ASN A 29 -5.82 12.21 10.77
N ASP A 30 -6.87 11.80 11.48
CA ASP A 30 -7.21 10.41 11.77
C ASP A 30 -7.31 9.52 10.52
N ASN A 31 -7.71 10.06 9.37
CA ASN A 31 -7.83 9.27 8.14
C ASN A 31 -6.45 8.87 7.59
N LEU A 32 -5.47 9.77 7.62
CA LEU A 32 -4.09 9.47 7.21
C LEU A 32 -3.47 8.44 8.15
N LEU A 33 -3.74 8.56 9.46
CA LEU A 33 -3.28 7.58 10.44
C LEU A 33 -3.89 6.20 10.18
N LEU A 34 -5.19 6.13 9.93
CA LEU A 34 -5.87 4.87 9.66
C LEU A 34 -5.34 4.22 8.38
N SER A 35 -5.17 4.99 7.31
CA SER A 35 -4.64 4.50 6.03
C SER A 35 -3.21 3.98 6.19
N ASN A 36 -2.34 4.72 6.89
CA ASN A 36 -1.00 4.24 7.22
C ASN A 36 -1.03 2.94 8.04
N PHE A 37 -1.92 2.82 9.02
CA PHE A 37 -2.11 1.56 9.74
C PHE A 37 -2.56 0.42 8.81
N VAL A 38 -3.47 0.69 7.87
CA VAL A 38 -3.93 -0.28 6.87
C VAL A 38 -2.78 -0.71 5.96
N HIS A 39 -2.00 0.23 5.45
CA HIS A 39 -0.80 0.02 4.62
C HIS A 39 0.15 -0.99 5.27
N GLU A 40 0.52 -0.73 6.52
CA GLU A 40 1.44 -1.59 7.25
C GLU A 40 0.84 -2.98 7.55
N GLN A 41 -0.48 -3.08 7.73
CA GLN A 41 -1.14 -4.38 7.89
C GLN A 41 -1.14 -5.20 6.61
N LEU A 42 -1.17 -4.55 5.45
CA LEU A 42 -1.19 -5.19 4.14
C LEU A 42 0.17 -5.77 3.76
N HIS A 43 1.27 -5.17 4.20
CA HIS A 43 2.59 -5.82 4.10
C HIS A 43 2.61 -7.19 4.79
N TRP A 44 2.02 -7.32 5.99
CA TRP A 44 1.90 -8.64 6.66
C TRP A 44 1.06 -9.62 5.86
N TRP A 45 -0.04 -9.17 5.25
CA TRP A 45 -0.87 -9.99 4.38
C TRP A 45 -0.08 -10.52 3.18
N LEU A 46 0.69 -9.66 2.50
CA LEU A 46 1.47 -10.04 1.33
C LEU A 46 2.62 -10.98 1.67
N VAL A 47 3.26 -10.82 2.84
CA VAL A 47 4.27 -11.77 3.35
C VAL A 47 3.66 -13.15 3.61
N ALA A 48 2.45 -13.20 4.19
CA ALA A 48 1.74 -14.46 4.39
C ALA A 48 1.34 -15.16 3.07
N HIS A 49 1.30 -14.41 1.95
CA HIS A 49 0.95 -14.90 0.62
C HIS A 49 2.13 -14.77 -0.37
N GLN A 50 3.37 -14.92 0.11
CA GLN A 50 4.60 -14.65 -0.63
C GLN A 50 4.61 -15.19 -2.07
N GLN A 51 4.22 -16.44 -2.28
CA GLN A 51 4.22 -17.05 -3.63
C GLN A 51 3.26 -16.33 -4.60
N ALA A 52 2.07 -15.94 -4.13
CA ALA A 52 1.11 -15.19 -4.93
C ALA A 52 1.58 -13.75 -5.16
N THR A 53 2.17 -13.13 -4.12
CA THR A 53 2.78 -11.80 -4.21
C THR A 53 3.88 -11.76 -5.26
N ASP A 54 4.79 -12.73 -5.27
CA ASP A 54 5.89 -12.80 -6.25
C ASP A 54 5.37 -13.00 -7.67
N ALA A 55 4.35 -13.85 -7.86
CA ALA A 55 3.71 -14.04 -9.16
C ALA A 55 3.02 -12.77 -9.67
N ALA A 56 2.34 -12.04 -8.80
CA ALA A 56 1.74 -10.75 -9.13
C ALA A 56 2.79 -9.70 -9.51
N ILE A 57 3.90 -9.62 -8.78
CA ILE A 57 5.01 -8.70 -9.09
C ILE A 57 5.61 -9.00 -10.48
N ILE A 58 5.80 -10.28 -10.83
CA ILE A 58 6.31 -10.66 -12.16
C ILE A 58 5.38 -10.16 -13.27
N GLU A 59 4.06 -10.30 -13.10
CA GLU A 59 3.09 -9.83 -14.08
C GLU A 59 3.01 -8.30 -14.15
N LEU A 60 3.03 -7.62 -13.00
CA LEU A 60 3.04 -6.16 -12.95
C LEU A 60 4.29 -5.56 -13.60
N ARG A 61 5.45 -6.22 -13.47
CA ARG A 61 6.68 -5.85 -14.19
C ARG A 61 6.53 -5.84 -15.71
N GLN A 62 5.71 -6.74 -16.24
CA GLN A 62 5.45 -6.80 -17.68
C GLN A 62 4.51 -5.70 -18.14
N LEU A 63 3.54 -5.33 -17.30
CA LEU A 63 2.55 -4.30 -17.61
C LEU A 63 3.09 -2.87 -17.42
N PHE A 64 3.91 -2.67 -16.39
CA PHE A 64 4.43 -1.37 -15.96
C PHE A 64 5.96 -1.40 -15.83
N PRO A 65 6.70 -1.61 -16.93
CA PRO A 65 8.14 -1.82 -16.86
C PRO A 65 8.88 -0.59 -16.30
N GLY A 66 9.91 -0.83 -15.49
CA GLY A 66 10.84 0.20 -15.01
C GLY A 66 10.28 1.09 -13.90
N MET A 67 9.58 0.51 -12.92
CA MET A 67 9.19 1.26 -11.72
C MET A 67 10.40 1.92 -11.03
N PRO A 68 10.25 3.17 -10.56
CA PRO A 68 11.36 3.93 -10.01
C PRO A 68 11.89 3.30 -8.73
N VAL A 69 13.15 3.59 -8.44
CA VAL A 69 13.87 3.13 -7.25
C VAL A 69 14.49 4.35 -6.55
N GLY A 70 14.30 4.41 -5.23
CA GLY A 70 14.82 5.44 -4.36
C GLY A 70 14.12 6.80 -4.50
N GLY A 71 14.62 7.75 -3.70
CA GLY A 71 14.04 9.09 -3.61
C GLY A 71 12.61 9.07 -3.08
N ALA A 72 11.85 10.11 -3.41
CA ALA A 72 10.44 10.21 -3.05
C ALA A 72 9.51 9.51 -4.07
N ASP A 73 10.05 9.01 -5.19
CA ASP A 73 9.23 8.46 -6.28
C ASP A 73 9.12 6.93 -6.22
N GLY A 74 10.14 6.24 -5.70
CA GLY A 74 10.22 4.78 -5.65
C GLY A 74 10.62 4.22 -4.27
N ALA A 75 10.60 2.90 -4.13
CA ALA A 75 11.05 2.20 -2.93
C ALA A 75 12.55 1.85 -3.00
N GLN A 76 13.09 1.13 -2.00
CA GLN A 76 14.54 0.88 -1.92
C GLN A 76 15.14 0.18 -3.15
N ASP A 77 14.35 -0.68 -3.79
CA ASP A 77 14.71 -1.48 -4.95
C ASP A 77 13.44 -1.75 -5.79
N GLU A 78 13.64 -2.26 -7.00
CA GLU A 78 12.54 -2.45 -7.95
C GLU A 78 11.52 -3.48 -7.43
N GLN A 79 11.96 -4.55 -6.75
CA GLN A 79 11.06 -5.53 -6.13
C GLN A 79 10.14 -4.86 -5.11
N SER A 80 10.71 -4.01 -4.26
CA SER A 80 9.99 -3.24 -3.26
C SER A 80 9.04 -2.24 -3.91
N SER A 81 9.40 -1.63 -5.04
CA SER A 81 8.50 -0.70 -5.73
C SER A 81 7.25 -1.40 -6.27
N TYR A 82 7.37 -2.60 -6.83
CA TYR A 82 6.19 -3.39 -7.23
C TYR A 82 5.42 -3.95 -6.04
N LEU A 83 6.09 -4.30 -4.93
CA LEU A 83 5.40 -4.66 -3.70
C LEU A 83 4.50 -3.51 -3.24
N HIS A 84 5.02 -2.27 -3.19
CA HIS A 84 4.23 -1.09 -2.83
C HIS A 84 3.15 -0.77 -3.85
N LEU A 85 3.32 -1.10 -5.14
CA LEU A 85 2.22 -0.97 -6.10
C LEU A 85 1.01 -1.83 -5.72
N ILE A 86 1.24 -3.04 -5.20
CA ILE A 86 0.19 -3.93 -4.70
C ILE A 86 -0.36 -3.43 -3.36
N VAL A 87 0.51 -3.02 -2.43
CA VAL A 87 0.09 -2.50 -1.12
C VAL A 87 -0.78 -1.25 -1.29
N ASN A 88 -0.35 -0.27 -2.07
CA ASN A 88 -1.09 0.98 -2.30
C ASN A 88 -2.47 0.71 -2.92
N TYR A 89 -2.57 -0.29 -3.82
CA TYR A 89 -3.87 -0.71 -4.35
C TYR A 89 -4.78 -1.28 -3.26
N LEU A 90 -4.27 -2.22 -2.46
CA LEU A 90 -5.04 -2.85 -1.38
C LEU A 90 -5.39 -1.85 -0.27
N GLU A 91 -4.51 -0.89 0.00
CA GLU A 91 -4.72 0.22 0.91
C GLU A 91 -5.89 1.05 0.45
N TYR A 92 -5.89 1.48 -0.82
CA TYR A 92 -6.99 2.25 -1.37
C TYR A 92 -8.33 1.49 -1.31
N GLN A 93 -8.34 0.18 -1.59
CA GLN A 93 -9.54 -0.63 -1.41
C GLN A 93 -9.97 -0.72 0.06
N GLY A 94 -9.03 -0.87 0.99
CA GLY A 94 -9.28 -0.88 2.43
C GLY A 94 -9.87 0.44 2.91
N ASP A 95 -9.30 1.56 2.47
CA ASP A 95 -9.76 2.90 2.80
C ASP A 95 -11.16 3.17 2.25
N LYS A 96 -11.49 2.73 1.02
CA LYS A 96 -12.85 2.83 0.49
C LYS A 96 -13.86 2.12 1.40
N VAL A 97 -13.51 0.94 1.93
CA VAL A 97 -14.37 0.19 2.86
C VAL A 97 -14.49 0.86 4.23
N LEU A 98 -13.41 1.44 4.76
CA LEU A 98 -13.37 1.98 6.13
C LEU A 98 -13.84 3.44 6.23
N LEU A 99 -13.51 4.25 5.23
CA LEU A 99 -13.70 5.70 5.22
C LEU A 99 -14.78 6.15 4.23
N GLY A 100 -15.11 5.32 3.25
CA GLY A 100 -15.93 5.68 2.09
C GLY A 100 -15.13 6.34 0.97
N ASP A 101 -15.68 6.33 -0.24
CA ASP A 101 -14.95 6.69 -1.47
C ASP A 101 -14.31 8.08 -1.46
N GLN A 102 -15.03 9.11 -0.99
CA GLN A 102 -14.51 10.48 -1.02
C GLN A 102 -13.31 10.65 -0.10
N LYS A 103 -13.39 10.16 1.14
CA LYS A 103 -12.29 10.28 2.10
C LYS A 103 -11.10 9.44 1.68
N ALA A 104 -11.33 8.25 1.13
CA ALA A 104 -10.27 7.42 0.56
C ALA A 104 -9.54 8.14 -0.58
N ALA A 105 -10.29 8.81 -1.47
CA ALA A 105 -9.70 9.60 -2.55
C ALA A 105 -8.87 10.79 -2.03
N ASP A 106 -9.34 11.48 -0.99
CA ASP A 106 -8.60 12.59 -0.36
C ASP A 106 -7.29 12.10 0.29
N VAL A 107 -7.31 10.92 0.92
CA VAL A 107 -6.12 10.28 1.50
C VAL A 107 -5.12 9.91 0.39
N MET A 108 -5.56 9.26 -0.69
CA MET A 108 -4.69 8.95 -1.84
C MET A 108 -4.13 10.21 -2.50
N ALA A 109 -4.92 11.29 -2.54
CA ALA A 109 -4.48 12.58 -3.07
C ALA A 109 -3.37 13.23 -2.23
N PHE A 110 -3.34 12.96 -0.92
CA PHE A 110 -2.22 13.35 -0.06
C PHE A 110 -1.00 12.46 -0.30
N TRP A 111 -1.15 11.13 -0.21
CA TRP A 111 -0.01 10.22 -0.28
C TRP A 111 0.75 10.26 -1.60
N LYS A 112 0.05 10.45 -2.72
CA LYS A 112 0.69 10.55 -4.05
C LYS A 112 1.71 11.68 -4.17
N ASP A 113 1.65 12.69 -3.30
CA ASP A 113 2.54 13.85 -3.31
C ASP A 113 3.60 13.81 -2.18
N ASP A 114 3.44 12.90 -1.22
CA ASP A 114 4.31 12.75 -0.03
C ASP A 114 5.49 11.79 -0.30
N HIS A 115 5.20 10.52 -0.59
CA HIS A 115 6.19 9.48 -0.83
C HIS A 115 5.67 8.47 -1.86
N TYR A 116 6.56 7.62 -2.40
CA TYR A 116 6.24 6.67 -3.47
C TYR A 116 5.42 7.31 -4.62
N ARG A 117 5.72 8.57 -4.94
CA ARG A 117 4.82 9.45 -5.70
C ARG A 117 4.42 8.88 -7.05
N VAL A 118 5.39 8.30 -7.75
CA VAL A 118 5.13 7.64 -9.04
C VAL A 118 4.37 6.34 -8.86
N ILE A 119 4.64 5.56 -7.81
CA ILE A 119 3.93 4.30 -7.52
C ILE A 119 2.44 4.58 -7.23
N TYR A 120 2.13 5.53 -6.35
CA TYR A 120 0.74 5.95 -6.10
C TYR A 120 0.07 6.48 -7.36
N LYS A 121 0.77 7.31 -8.14
CA LYS A 121 0.21 7.82 -9.40
C LYS A 121 -0.08 6.69 -10.38
N THR A 122 0.84 5.75 -10.57
CA THR A 122 0.60 4.57 -11.41
C THR A 122 -0.56 3.73 -10.89
N MET A 123 -0.69 3.56 -9.57
CA MET A 123 -1.82 2.88 -8.95
C MET A 123 -3.15 3.56 -9.28
N LEU A 124 -3.24 4.87 -9.09
CA LEU A 124 -4.47 5.64 -9.36
C LEU A 124 -4.82 5.68 -10.85
N ASP A 125 -3.82 5.85 -11.72
CA ASP A 125 -4.03 5.92 -13.18
C ASP A 125 -4.38 4.54 -13.78
N SER A 126 -4.08 3.44 -13.08
CA SER A 126 -4.24 2.06 -13.58
C SER A 126 -4.91 1.10 -12.57
N GLU A 127 -5.78 1.64 -11.71
CA GLU A 127 -6.41 0.91 -10.60
C GLU A 127 -7.04 -0.42 -11.08
N ASP A 128 -7.83 -0.38 -12.15
CA ASP A 128 -8.50 -1.56 -12.70
C ASP A 128 -7.54 -2.63 -13.22
N ALA A 129 -6.43 -2.23 -13.84
CA ALA A 129 -5.45 -3.15 -14.38
C ALA A 129 -4.70 -3.87 -13.25
N ILE A 130 -4.29 -3.12 -12.23
CA ILE A 130 -3.63 -3.66 -11.04
C ILE A 130 -4.60 -4.56 -10.28
N GLY A 131 -5.85 -4.12 -10.08
CA GLY A 131 -6.89 -4.91 -9.43
C GLY A 131 -7.17 -6.25 -10.10
N ARG A 132 -7.12 -6.32 -11.44
CA ARG A 132 -7.21 -7.60 -12.16
C ARG A 132 -6.05 -8.54 -11.85
N VAL A 133 -4.82 -8.04 -11.76
CA VAL A 133 -3.65 -8.85 -11.39
C VAL A 133 -3.76 -9.32 -9.95
N VAL A 134 -4.09 -8.43 -9.02
CA VAL A 134 -4.28 -8.76 -7.60
C VAL A 134 -5.38 -9.82 -7.42
N ALA A 135 -6.52 -9.67 -8.11
CA ALA A 135 -7.60 -10.64 -8.09
C ALA A 135 -7.20 -12.00 -8.70
N LYS A 136 -6.50 -11.99 -9.84
CA LYS A 136 -6.02 -13.20 -10.53
C LYS A 136 -5.11 -14.05 -9.65
N HIS A 137 -4.28 -13.41 -8.83
CA HIS A 137 -3.38 -14.10 -7.89
C HIS A 137 -3.99 -14.33 -6.50
N GLY A 138 -5.29 -14.02 -6.31
CA GLY A 138 -6.00 -14.32 -5.06
C GLY A 138 -5.63 -13.42 -3.88
N LEU A 139 -5.14 -12.21 -4.15
CA LEU A 139 -4.63 -11.28 -3.12
C LEU A 139 -5.69 -10.30 -2.57
N ASN A 140 -6.94 -10.39 -3.02
CA ASN A 140 -8.04 -9.53 -2.56
C ASN A 140 -8.45 -9.85 -1.11
N CYS A 141 -7.89 -9.14 -0.14
CA CYS A 141 -8.27 -9.25 1.27
C CYS A 141 -9.40 -8.31 1.70
N CYS A 142 -9.66 -7.24 0.93
CA CYS A 142 -10.54 -6.13 1.31
C CYS A 142 -11.85 -6.02 0.48
N SER A 143 -12.15 -6.97 -0.39
CA SER A 143 -13.40 -6.93 -1.18
C SER A 143 -14.60 -7.29 -0.31
N SER A 144 -15.64 -6.45 -0.29
CA SER A 144 -16.95 -6.84 0.22
C SER A 144 -17.51 -8.01 -0.61
N ARG A 145 -18.05 -9.01 0.08
CA ARG A 145 -18.81 -10.10 -0.57
C ARG A 145 -20.10 -9.59 -1.18
#